data_AF-A0A915KEY1-F1
#
_entry.id   AF-A0A915KEY1-F1
#
_cell.length_a   1.000
_cell.length_b   1.000
_cell.length_c   1.000
_cell.angle_alpha   90.00
_cell.angle_beta   90.00
_cell.angle_gamma   90.00
#
_symmetry.space_group_name_H-M   'P 1'
#
loop_
_entity.id
_entity.type
_entity.pdbx_description
1 polymer ?
#
loop_
_entity_poly.entity_id
_entity_poly.type
_entity_poly.pdbx_seq_one_letter_code
_entity_poly.pdbx_strand_id
1 'polypeptide(L)'
;MEHSFLFSFRNYLNFIIEELKDPKRNLPLAIAISMALCTIIYTLTNVAFYTVMNSDEMLDSKAVAVTFANRLYGPMWWIMPLFVAFSTIGSANGVVLTSSRLFFVGGRNGHMPEVLTMIHEDRRTPIPAVIITGILSLLFLFLSNNLFDLMNCMGIVYWLAIGIVILALMWMRFTMPDLPRPIKVNWCFPIIFFLGCVFLVVVPLIGEP
;
A
#
# COMPACT_ATOMS: atom_id res chain seq x y z
N MET A 1 -0.78 10.94 4.25
CA MET A 1 -0.06 9.76 3.72
C MET A 1 -0.83 8.45 3.85
N GLU A 2 -1.65 8.23 4.90
CA GLU A 2 -2.34 6.94 5.12
C GLU A 2 -3.56 6.68 4.21
N HIS A 3 -4.15 7.72 3.60
CA HIS A 3 -5.16 7.53 2.54
C HIS A 3 -4.61 6.73 1.34
N SER A 4 -3.30 6.83 1.04
CA SER A 4 -2.64 6.03 -0.01
C SER A 4 -2.58 4.54 0.35
N PHE A 5 -2.55 4.19 1.63
CA PHE A 5 -2.49 2.81 2.10
C PHE A 5 -3.80 2.05 1.81
N LEU A 6 -4.94 2.73 1.96
CA LEU A 6 -6.27 2.20 1.60
C LEU A 6 -6.41 1.95 0.10
N PHE A 7 -5.79 2.79 -0.73
CA PHE A 7 -5.70 2.57 -2.16
C PHE A 7 -4.76 1.43 -2.52
N SER A 8 -3.67 1.24 -1.76
CA SER A 8 -2.76 0.10 -1.92
C SER A 8 -3.47 -1.20 -1.61
N PHE A 9 -4.29 -1.23 -0.55
CA PHE A 9 -5.14 -2.36 -0.18
C PHE A 9 -6.08 -2.79 -1.32
N ARG A 10 -6.61 -1.84 -2.10
CA ARG A 10 -7.41 -2.14 -3.31
C ARG A 10 -6.60 -2.87 -4.38
N ASN A 11 -5.32 -2.52 -4.57
CA ASN A 11 -4.45 -3.23 -5.51
C ASN A 11 -4.14 -4.65 -5.02
N TYR A 12 -3.96 -4.85 -3.71
CA TYR A 12 -3.78 -6.18 -3.12
C TYR A 12 -5.02 -7.07 -3.26
N LEU A 13 -6.22 -6.50 -3.05
CA LEU A 13 -7.48 -7.22 -3.26
C LEU A 13 -7.67 -7.70 -4.71
N ASN A 14 -7.11 -6.98 -5.69
CA ASN A 14 -7.16 -7.41 -7.09
C ASN A 14 -6.50 -8.79 -7.31
N PHE A 15 -5.46 -9.13 -6.53
CA PHE A 15 -4.78 -10.43 -6.61
C PHE A 15 -5.56 -11.59 -5.99
N ILE A 16 -6.61 -11.29 -5.22
CA ILE A 16 -7.48 -12.28 -4.57
C ILE A 16 -8.84 -12.34 -5.28
N ILE A 17 -9.05 -11.58 -6.36
CA ILE A 17 -10.28 -11.62 -7.18
C ILE A 17 -10.51 -13.02 -7.73
N GLU A 18 -9.45 -13.73 -8.13
CA GLU A 18 -9.54 -15.09 -8.66
C GLU A 18 -10.08 -16.08 -7.61
N GLU A 19 -9.96 -15.75 -6.32
CA GLU A 19 -10.45 -16.56 -5.21
C GLU A 19 -11.85 -16.10 -4.71
N LEU A 20 -12.40 -15.01 -5.26
CA LEU A 20 -13.66 -14.41 -4.81
C LEU A 20 -14.87 -15.07 -5.48
N LYS A 21 -15.82 -15.54 -4.68
CA LYS A 21 -17.12 -16.02 -5.18
C LYS A 21 -17.93 -14.82 -5.71
N ASP A 22 -18.32 -14.84 -6.99
CA ASP A 22 -19.01 -13.76 -7.72
C ASP A 22 -18.34 -12.37 -7.61
N PRO A 23 -17.25 -12.13 -8.37
CA PRO A 23 -16.46 -10.92 -8.27
C PRO A 23 -17.20 -9.66 -8.74
N LYS A 24 -18.25 -9.78 -9.57
CA LYS A 24 -18.92 -8.58 -10.14
C LYS A 24 -19.64 -7.76 -9.07
N ARG A 25 -20.22 -8.43 -8.07
CA ARG A 25 -20.99 -7.77 -7.00
C ARG A 25 -20.21 -7.66 -5.70
N ASN A 26 -19.43 -8.68 -5.35
CA ASN A 26 -18.75 -8.73 -4.06
C ASN A 26 -17.51 -7.84 -4.00
N LEU A 27 -16.83 -7.63 -5.12
CA LEU A 27 -15.66 -6.76 -5.20
C LEU A 27 -15.97 -5.30 -4.86
N PRO A 28 -16.95 -4.62 -5.50
CA PRO A 28 -17.26 -3.23 -5.16
C PRO A 28 -17.80 -3.09 -3.73
N LEU A 29 -18.59 -4.07 -3.25
CA LEU A 29 -19.14 -4.05 -1.90
C LEU A 29 -18.03 -4.22 -0.84
N ALA A 30 -17.10 -5.14 -1.06
CA ALA A 30 -15.96 -5.36 -0.16
C ALA A 30 -15.06 -4.13 -0.08
N ILE A 31 -14.80 -3.46 -1.21
CA ILE A 31 -14.04 -2.20 -1.23
C ILE A 31 -14.78 -1.11 -0.46
N ALA A 32 -16.09 -0.95 -0.67
CA ALA A 32 -16.87 0.08 0.02
C ALA A 32 -16.91 -0.14 1.55
N ILE A 33 -17.17 -1.38 1.99
CA ILE A 33 -17.24 -1.72 3.42
C ILE A 33 -15.86 -1.55 4.08
N SER A 34 -14.80 -2.10 3.46
CA SER A 34 -13.44 -1.98 4.01
C SER A 34 -12.99 -0.53 4.11
N MET A 35 -13.26 0.29 3.10
CA MET A 35 -12.91 1.71 3.10
C MET A 35 -13.67 2.50 4.17
N ALA A 36 -14.98 2.29 4.31
CA ALA A 36 -15.79 2.95 5.35
C ALA A 36 -15.32 2.56 6.75
N LEU A 37 -15.14 1.25 6.99
CA LEU A 37 -14.70 0.73 8.29
C LEU A 37 -13.32 1.25 8.68
N CYS A 38 -12.35 1.22 7.75
CA CYS A 38 -11.01 1.75 8.02
C CYS A 38 -11.04 3.25 8.31
N THR A 39 -11.85 4.02 7.56
CA THR A 39 -11.98 5.47 7.78
C THR A 39 -12.54 5.77 9.17
N ILE A 40 -13.54 5.01 9.63
CA ILE A 40 -14.13 5.15 10.96
C ILE A 40 -13.09 4.85 12.04
N ILE A 41 -12.43 3.69 11.97
CA ILE A 41 -11.42 3.29 12.98
C ILE A 41 -10.28 4.31 13.03
N TYR A 42 -9.82 4.78 11.87
CA TYR A 42 -8.76 5.77 11.79
C TYR A 42 -9.15 7.11 12.41
N THR A 43 -10.36 7.59 12.12
CA THR A 43 -10.89 8.82 12.70
C THR A 43 -11.01 8.70 14.22
N LEU A 44 -11.54 7.58 14.72
CA LEU A 44 -11.62 7.32 16.17
C LEU A 44 -10.23 7.29 16.81
N THR A 45 -9.24 6.68 16.16
CA THR A 45 -7.87 6.58 16.67
C THR A 45 -7.22 7.97 16.78
N ASN A 46 -7.39 8.81 15.76
CA ASN A 46 -6.90 10.19 15.82
C ASN A 46 -7.57 11.00 16.93
N VAL A 47 -8.89 10.88 17.08
CA VAL A 47 -9.62 11.53 18.18
C VAL A 47 -9.07 11.06 19.53
N ALA A 48 -8.79 9.77 19.70
CA ALA A 48 -8.20 9.23 20.92
C ALA A 48 -6.78 9.78 21.19
N PHE A 49 -5.97 10.00 20.16
CA PHE A 49 -4.66 10.62 20.35
C PHE A 49 -4.75 12.08 20.80
N TYR A 50 -5.64 12.87 20.19
CA TYR A 50 -5.84 14.28 20.54
C TYR A 50 -6.42 14.50 21.95
N THR A 51 -7.13 13.52 22.52
CA THR A 51 -7.65 13.65 23.89
C THR A 51 -6.59 13.40 24.97
N VAL A 52 -5.49 12.73 24.64
CA VAL A 52 -4.47 12.28 25.61
C VAL A 52 -3.15 13.03 25.46
N MET A 53 -2.85 13.56 24.27
CA MET A 53 -1.60 14.25 23.94
C MET A 53 -1.86 15.62 23.31
N ASN A 54 -0.97 16.57 23.59
CA ASN A 54 -0.96 17.86 22.89
C ASN A 54 -0.30 17.70 21.50
N SER A 55 -0.71 18.55 20.55
CA SER A 55 -0.22 18.52 19.16
C SER A 55 1.31 18.60 19.06
N ASP A 56 1.97 19.38 19.93
CA ASP A 56 3.43 19.51 19.92
C ASP A 56 4.14 18.23 20.35
N GLU A 57 3.58 17.47 21.29
CA GLU A 57 4.14 16.18 21.74
C GLU A 57 3.95 15.08 20.69
N MET A 58 2.89 15.16 19.86
CA MET A 58 2.69 14.25 18.75
C MET A 58 3.73 14.47 17.63
N LEU A 59 4.14 15.71 17.40
CA LEU A 59 5.13 16.06 16.38
C LEU A 59 6.55 15.69 16.79
N ASP A 60 6.87 15.75 18.09
CA ASP A 60 8.21 15.41 18.61
C ASP A 60 8.40 13.90 18.82
N SER A 61 7.32 13.14 19.01
CA SER A 61 7.40 11.69 19.24
C SER A 61 7.57 10.88 17.95
N LYS A 62 8.69 10.16 17.83
CA LYS A 62 8.93 9.16 16.76
C LYS A 62 7.93 8.00 16.79
N ALA A 63 7.27 7.74 17.93
CA ALA A 63 6.36 6.61 18.11
C ALA A 63 5.13 7.02 18.93
N VAL A 64 4.21 7.75 18.31
CA VAL A 64 2.98 8.29 18.91
C VAL A 64 2.19 7.24 19.69
N ALA A 65 2.07 6.01 19.16
CA ALA A 65 1.34 4.92 19.80
C ALA A 65 1.96 4.48 21.14
N VAL A 66 3.30 4.51 21.26
CA VAL A 66 4.01 4.12 22.50
C VAL A 66 3.91 5.23 23.54
N THR A 67 4.00 6.49 23.13
CA THR A 67 3.78 7.65 24.01
C THR A 67 2.36 7.67 24.57
N PHE A 68 1.37 7.38 23.71
CA PHE A 68 -0.03 7.23 24.12
C PHE A 68 -0.21 6.11 25.16
N ALA A 69 0.36 4.93 24.91
CA ALA A 69 0.25 3.79 25.83
C ALA A 69 0.95 4.04 27.17
N ASN A 70 2.09 4.73 27.18
CA ASN A 70 2.77 5.13 28.41
C ASN A 70 1.89 6.01 29.30
N ARG A 71 1.14 6.96 28.72
CA ARG A 71 0.23 7.82 29.48
C ARG A 71 -1.02 7.10 29.98
N LEU A 72 -1.60 6.21 29.17
CA LEU A 72 -2.87 5.57 29.51
C LEU A 72 -2.71 4.36 30.45
N TYR A 73 -1.71 3.52 30.17
CA TYR A 73 -1.55 2.21 30.81
C TYR A 73 -0.40 2.14 31.81
N GLY A 74 0.40 3.21 31.96
CA GLY A 74 1.47 3.34 32.95
C GLY A 74 2.40 2.11 32.99
N PRO A 75 2.29 1.19 33.98
CA PRO A 75 3.13 -0.01 34.11
C PRO A 75 2.97 -1.04 32.98
N MET A 76 1.87 -1.00 32.21
CA MET A 76 1.58 -1.96 31.12
C MET A 76 1.87 -1.39 29.72
N TRP A 77 2.76 -0.40 29.63
CA TRP A 77 3.13 0.26 28.37
C TRP A 77 3.72 -0.67 27.32
N TRP A 78 4.38 -1.77 27.73
CA TRP A 78 5.07 -2.74 26.86
C TRP A 78 4.13 -3.55 25.97
N ILE A 79 2.84 -3.61 26.31
CA ILE A 79 1.84 -4.36 25.53
C ILE A 79 1.60 -3.70 24.17
N MET A 80 1.52 -2.37 24.13
CA MET A 80 1.26 -1.64 22.89
C MET A 80 2.33 -1.86 21.81
N PRO A 81 3.64 -1.65 22.07
CA PRO A 81 4.67 -1.91 21.06
C PRO A 81 4.74 -3.39 20.66
N LEU A 82 4.40 -4.31 21.55
CA LEU A 82 4.35 -5.75 21.23
C LEU A 82 3.23 -6.07 20.23
N PHE A 83 2.03 -5.55 20.40
CA PHE A 83 0.95 -5.69 19.42
C PHE A 83 1.27 -4.98 18.09
N VAL A 84 1.86 -3.78 18.15
CA VAL A 84 2.30 -3.06 16.95
C VAL A 84 3.35 -3.86 16.20
N ALA A 85 4.33 -4.45 16.90
CA ALA A 85 5.37 -5.29 16.29
C ALA A 85 4.77 -6.54 15.62
N PHE A 86 3.84 -7.23 16.27
CA PHE A 86 3.16 -8.36 15.62
C PHE A 86 2.36 -7.94 14.38
N SER A 87 1.73 -6.77 14.41
CA SER A 87 1.00 -6.22 13.26
C SER A 87 1.95 -5.89 12.10
N THR A 88 3.09 -5.24 12.36
CA THR A 88 4.06 -4.89 11.31
C THR A 88 4.73 -6.13 10.71
N ILE A 89 5.06 -7.14 11.52
CA ILE A 89 5.57 -8.43 11.04
C ILE A 89 4.53 -9.13 10.16
N GLY A 90 3.26 -9.13 10.58
CA GLY A 90 2.16 -9.70 9.80
C GLY A 90 1.98 -8.99 8.45
N SER A 91 2.05 -7.65 8.44
CA SER A 91 1.99 -6.84 7.22
C SER A 91 3.17 -7.13 6.29
N ALA A 92 4.39 -7.17 6.81
CA ALA A 92 5.60 -7.49 6.04
C ALA A 92 5.51 -8.88 5.39
N ASN A 93 5.04 -9.89 6.13
CA ASN A 93 4.83 -11.23 5.59
C ASN A 93 3.77 -11.24 4.46
N GLY A 94 2.67 -10.50 4.62
CA GLY A 94 1.66 -10.35 3.57
C GLY A 94 2.21 -9.72 2.28
N VAL A 95 3.09 -8.73 2.40
CA VAL A 95 3.76 -8.10 1.24
C VAL A 95 4.69 -9.10 0.56
N VAL A 96 5.47 -9.88 1.30
CA VAL A 96 6.35 -10.93 0.75
C VAL A 96 5.52 -11.94 -0.05
N LEU A 97 4.40 -12.43 0.50
CA LEU A 97 3.51 -13.37 -0.19
C LEU A 97 2.94 -12.77 -1.48
N THR A 98 2.47 -11.52 -1.47
CA THR A 98 1.91 -10.91 -2.67
C THR A 98 2.99 -10.65 -3.72
N SER A 99 4.17 -10.19 -3.30
CA SER A 99 5.30 -9.94 -4.21
C SER A 99 5.68 -11.20 -4.97
N SER A 100 5.67 -12.37 -4.30
CA SER A 100 5.98 -13.67 -4.93
C SER A 100 5.07 -13.99 -6.11
N ARG A 101 3.77 -13.68 -6.01
CA ARG A 101 2.79 -13.84 -7.10
C ARG A 101 3.09 -12.90 -8.26
N LEU A 102 3.44 -11.65 -7.97
CA LEU A 102 3.79 -10.66 -8.99
C LEU A 102 5.04 -11.07 -9.78
N PHE A 103 6.08 -11.56 -9.09
CA PHE A 103 7.30 -12.07 -9.73
C PHE A 103 7.01 -13.27 -10.65
N PHE A 104 6.17 -14.21 -10.20
CA PHE A 104 5.78 -15.38 -10.99
C PHE A 104 5.06 -15.01 -12.29
N VAL A 105 4.09 -14.10 -12.23
CA VAL A 105 3.38 -13.60 -13.42
C VAL A 105 4.33 -12.78 -14.31
N GLY A 106 5.25 -12.02 -13.70
CA GLY A 106 6.24 -11.19 -14.40
C GLY A 106 7.19 -12.00 -15.27
N GLY A 107 7.77 -13.09 -14.74
CA GLY A 107 8.64 -13.95 -15.56
C GLY A 107 7.90 -14.88 -16.51
N ARG A 108 6.65 -15.27 -16.23
CA ARG A 108 5.82 -15.98 -17.23
C ARG A 108 5.63 -15.15 -18.51
N ASN A 109 5.58 -13.83 -18.37
CA ASN A 109 5.45 -12.89 -19.49
C ASN A 109 6.82 -12.45 -20.08
N GLY A 110 7.94 -13.06 -19.65
CA GLY A 110 9.28 -12.77 -20.18
C GLY A 110 9.88 -11.41 -19.77
N HIS A 111 9.24 -10.67 -18.86
CA HIS A 111 9.69 -9.32 -18.46
C HIS A 111 10.74 -9.32 -17.34
N MET A 112 11.04 -10.48 -16.74
CA MET A 112 12.04 -10.61 -15.69
C MET A 112 13.05 -11.72 -16.01
N PRO A 113 14.32 -11.57 -15.60
CA PRO A 113 15.32 -12.63 -15.72
C PRO A 113 14.82 -13.94 -15.12
N GLU A 114 14.95 -15.05 -15.86
CA GLU A 114 14.46 -16.38 -15.45
C GLU A 114 14.98 -16.82 -14.07
N VAL A 115 16.15 -16.30 -13.66
CA VAL A 115 16.79 -16.52 -12.35
C VAL A 115 15.91 -16.03 -11.19
N LEU A 116 15.11 -14.99 -11.38
CA LEU A 116 14.18 -14.45 -10.39
C LEU A 116 12.86 -15.24 -10.30
N THR A 117 12.52 -16.00 -11.34
CA THR A 117 11.36 -16.90 -11.37
C THR A 117 11.68 -18.35 -11.05
N MET A 118 12.94 -18.66 -10.74
CA MET A 118 13.34 -20.01 -10.39
C MET A 118 12.72 -20.38 -9.04
N ILE A 119 11.67 -21.18 -9.09
CA ILE A 119 10.98 -21.71 -7.92
C ILE A 119 11.80 -22.90 -7.42
N HIS A 120 12.11 -22.89 -6.12
CA HIS A 120 12.78 -24.04 -5.50
C HIS A 120 11.88 -25.28 -5.55
N GLU A 121 12.41 -26.40 -6.04
CA GLU A 121 11.64 -27.61 -6.36
C GLU A 121 10.95 -28.21 -5.11
N ASP A 122 11.64 -28.23 -3.97
CA ASP A 122 11.13 -28.80 -2.71
C ASP A 122 10.20 -27.86 -1.92
N ARG A 123 10.52 -26.56 -1.87
CA ARG A 123 9.79 -25.59 -1.03
C ARG A 123 8.73 -24.81 -1.78
N ARG A 124 8.71 -24.89 -3.11
CA ARG A 124 7.83 -24.10 -4.00
C ARG A 124 7.83 -22.59 -3.70
N THR A 125 8.90 -22.08 -3.11
CA THR A 125 9.08 -20.66 -2.78
C THR A 125 10.09 -20.03 -3.73
N PRO A 126 9.86 -18.80 -4.21
CA PRO A 126 10.85 -18.05 -4.99
C PRO A 126 11.87 -17.42 -4.05
N ILE A 127 12.77 -18.22 -3.49
CA ILE A 127 13.81 -17.76 -2.56
C ILE A 127 14.73 -16.67 -3.16
N PRO A 128 15.17 -16.70 -4.44
CA PRO A 128 16.01 -15.63 -4.98
C PRO A 128 15.27 -14.28 -5.05
N ALA A 129 13.97 -14.28 -5.36
CA ALA A 129 13.18 -13.04 -5.39
C ALA A 129 13.05 -12.42 -3.99
N VAL A 130 12.82 -13.24 -2.95
CA VAL A 130 12.70 -12.78 -1.56
C VAL A 130 14.04 -12.27 -1.01
N ILE A 131 15.15 -12.91 -1.37
CA ILE A 131 16.48 -12.46 -0.98
C ILE A 131 16.81 -11.12 -1.63
N ILE A 132 16.52 -10.96 -2.93
CA ILE A 132 16.79 -9.71 -3.64
C ILE A 132 15.92 -8.57 -3.11
N THR A 133 14.64 -8.81 -2.85
CA THR A 133 13.77 -7.78 -2.24
C THR A 133 14.22 -7.42 -0.84
N GLY A 134 14.63 -8.40 -0.03
CA GLY A 134 15.18 -8.18 1.31
C GLY A 134 16.48 -7.38 1.31
N ILE A 135 17.43 -7.72 0.42
CA ILE A 135 18.69 -6.98 0.24
C ILE A 135 18.39 -5.54 -0.21
N LEU A 136 17.47 -5.37 -1.16
CA LEU A 136 17.11 -4.05 -1.67
C LEU A 136 16.45 -3.21 -0.57
N SER A 137 15.56 -3.80 0.25
CA SER A 137 14.98 -3.12 1.42
C SER A 137 16.05 -2.71 2.44
N LEU A 138 17.02 -3.57 2.73
CA LEU A 138 18.14 -3.24 3.61
C LEU A 138 19.02 -2.11 3.04
N LEU A 139 19.27 -2.13 1.73
CA LEU A 139 20.04 -1.09 1.05
C LEU A 139 19.32 0.25 1.10
N PHE A 140 18.00 0.28 0.86
CA PHE A 140 17.21 1.50 1.00
C PHE A 140 17.19 2.05 2.42
N LEU A 141 17.15 1.17 3.43
CA LEU A 141 17.27 1.58 4.84
C LEU A 141 18.66 2.12 5.18
N PHE A 142 19.72 1.60 4.57
CA PHE A 142 21.08 2.05 4.82
C PHE A 142 21.43 3.36 4.10
N LEU A 143 20.83 3.58 2.92
CA LEU A 143 21.06 4.76 2.09
C LEU A 143 20.30 5.99 2.60
N SER A 144 19.17 5.79 3.29
CA SER A 144 18.34 6.88 3.78
C SER A 144 18.53 7.10 5.28
N ASN A 145 18.91 8.33 5.65
CA ASN A 145 19.08 8.72 7.05
C ASN A 145 17.73 9.02 7.75
N ASN A 146 16.65 9.28 7.00
CA ASN A 146 15.35 9.66 7.54
C ASN A 146 14.21 8.83 6.95
N LEU A 147 13.35 8.30 7.83
CA LEU A 147 12.15 7.55 7.43
C LEU A 147 11.16 8.41 6.62
N PHE A 148 11.08 9.72 6.89
CA PHE A 148 10.18 10.63 6.19
C PHE A 148 10.53 10.77 4.70
N ASP A 149 11.81 10.89 4.36
CA ASP A 149 12.28 11.00 2.97
C ASP A 149 11.97 9.72 2.18
N LEU A 150 12.18 8.55 2.80
CA LEU A 150 11.78 7.25 2.26
C LEU A 150 10.27 7.18 1.99
N MET A 151 9.46 7.65 2.94
CA MET A 151 8.00 7.66 2.80
C MET A 151 7.56 8.59 1.67
N ASN A 152 8.17 9.77 1.53
CA ASN A 152 7.83 10.70 0.45
C ASN A 152 8.23 10.13 -0.92
N CYS A 153 9.45 9.61 -1.05
CA CYS A 153 9.94 9.00 -2.29
C CYS A 153 9.05 7.83 -2.74
N MET A 154 8.71 6.92 -1.82
CA MET A 154 7.79 5.80 -2.10
C MET A 154 6.39 6.31 -2.47
N GLY A 155 5.92 7.37 -1.81
CA GLY A 155 4.65 8.03 -2.13
C GLY A 155 4.60 8.55 -3.56
N ILE A 156 5.63 9.28 -3.99
CA ILE A 156 5.74 9.83 -5.35
C ILE A 156 5.72 8.70 -6.39
N VAL A 157 6.56 7.67 -6.21
CA VAL A 157 6.64 6.53 -7.15
C VAL A 157 5.29 5.81 -7.24
N TYR A 158 4.61 5.61 -6.10
CA TYR A 158 3.32 4.95 -6.04
C TYR A 158 2.22 5.75 -6.77
N TRP A 159 2.14 7.06 -6.53
CA TRP A 159 1.16 7.92 -7.21
C TRP A 159 1.43 8.05 -8.70
N LEU A 160 2.70 8.08 -9.10
CA LEU A 160 3.10 8.10 -10.50
C LEU A 160 2.69 6.80 -11.21
N ALA A 161 2.94 5.64 -10.60
CA ALA A 161 2.53 4.34 -11.14
C ALA A 161 0.99 4.27 -11.32
N ILE A 162 0.22 4.75 -10.33
CA ILE A 162 -1.24 4.85 -10.46
C ILE A 162 -1.64 5.79 -11.60
N GLY A 163 -0.99 6.95 -11.74
CA GLY A 163 -1.22 7.89 -12.83
C GLY A 163 -1.05 7.23 -14.20
N ILE A 164 0.02 6.46 -14.39
CA ILE A 164 0.28 5.70 -15.61
C ILE A 164 -0.81 4.65 -15.86
N VAL A 165 -1.25 3.92 -14.84
CA VAL A 165 -2.32 2.92 -14.97
C VAL A 165 -3.64 3.57 -15.39
N ILE A 166 -3.99 4.75 -14.85
CA ILE A 166 -5.20 5.47 -15.25
C ILE A 166 -5.08 5.98 -16.68
N LEU A 167 -3.91 6.50 -17.07
CA LEU A 167 -3.65 6.89 -18.46
C LEU A 167 -3.78 5.70 -19.41
N ALA A 168 -3.21 4.55 -19.06
CA ALA A 168 -3.36 3.31 -19.81
C ALA A 168 -4.83 2.86 -19.87
N LEU A 169 -5.60 3.01 -18.80
CA LEU A 169 -7.04 2.72 -18.79
C LEU A 169 -7.82 3.66 -19.73
N MET A 170 -7.49 4.95 -19.72
CA MET A 170 -8.08 5.93 -20.65
C MET A 170 -7.72 5.59 -22.09
N TRP A 171 -6.45 5.29 -22.37
CA TRP A 171 -5.97 4.86 -23.68
C TRP A 171 -6.68 3.59 -24.17
N MET A 172 -6.76 2.56 -23.33
CA MET A 172 -7.45 1.30 -23.63
C MET A 172 -8.96 1.49 -23.84
N ARG A 173 -9.56 2.54 -23.26
CA ARG A 173 -10.95 2.93 -23.52
C ARG A 173 -11.16 3.48 -24.93
N PHE A 174 -10.13 4.05 -25.57
CA PHE A 174 -10.18 4.47 -26.97
C PHE A 174 -9.75 3.37 -27.95
N THR A 175 -8.70 2.61 -27.64
CA THR A 175 -8.15 1.60 -28.57
C THR A 175 -8.98 0.32 -28.62
N MET A 176 -9.63 -0.08 -27.53
CA MET A 176 -10.37 -1.35 -27.45
C MET A 176 -11.80 -1.16 -26.88
N PRO A 177 -12.71 -0.54 -27.65
CA PRO A 177 -14.07 -0.24 -27.20
C PRO A 177 -14.95 -1.49 -27.01
N ASP A 178 -14.69 -2.58 -27.76
CA ASP A 178 -15.57 -3.76 -27.84
C ASP A 178 -15.34 -4.84 -26.77
N LEU A 179 -14.37 -4.67 -25.85
CA LEU A 179 -14.21 -5.65 -24.78
C LEU A 179 -15.43 -5.66 -23.83
N PRO A 180 -15.95 -6.85 -23.44
CA PRO A 180 -17.03 -6.95 -22.47
C PRO A 180 -16.55 -6.46 -21.10
N ARG A 181 -16.92 -5.22 -20.74
CA ARG A 181 -16.57 -4.60 -19.46
C ARG A 181 -17.65 -4.91 -18.42
N PRO A 182 -17.38 -5.74 -17.40
CA PRO A 182 -18.38 -6.10 -16.38
C PRO A 182 -18.76 -4.93 -15.45
N ILE A 183 -17.92 -3.90 -15.35
CA ILE A 183 -18.16 -2.69 -14.55
C ILE A 183 -17.87 -1.46 -15.42
N LYS A 184 -18.90 -0.67 -15.73
CA LYS A 184 -18.77 0.60 -16.46
C LYS A 184 -18.87 1.77 -15.49
N VAL A 185 -17.76 2.47 -15.28
CA VAL A 185 -17.70 3.73 -14.53
C VAL A 185 -17.72 4.94 -15.46
N ASN A 186 -18.40 6.00 -15.02
CA ASN A 186 -18.57 7.24 -15.78
C ASN A 186 -17.22 7.91 -16.09
N TRP A 187 -17.08 8.58 -17.24
CA TRP A 187 -15.83 9.20 -17.71
C TRP A 187 -15.28 10.28 -16.78
N CYS A 188 -16.14 10.90 -15.99
CA CYS A 188 -15.75 11.91 -15.00
C CYS A 188 -14.80 11.34 -13.94
N PHE A 189 -15.00 10.08 -13.51
CA PHE A 189 -14.21 9.47 -12.43
C PHE A 189 -12.71 9.30 -12.78
N PRO A 190 -12.33 8.68 -13.92
CA PRO A 190 -10.92 8.59 -14.31
C PRO A 190 -10.23 9.94 -14.46
N ILE A 191 -10.92 10.95 -15.00
CA ILE A 191 -10.34 12.27 -15.27
C ILE A 191 -10.06 13.03 -13.96
N ILE A 192 -11.03 13.05 -13.04
CA ILE A 192 -10.84 13.65 -11.70
C ILE A 192 -9.73 12.93 -10.95
N PHE A 193 -9.71 11.60 -11.03
CA PHE A 193 -8.71 10.80 -10.33
C PHE A 193 -7.30 11.00 -10.92
N PHE A 194 -7.18 11.16 -12.25
CA PHE A 194 -5.94 11.50 -12.92
C PHE A 194 -5.43 12.88 -12.51
N LEU A 195 -6.29 13.90 -12.51
CA LEU A 195 -5.96 15.25 -12.03
C LEU A 195 -5.48 15.23 -10.57
N GLY A 196 -6.15 14.47 -9.71
CA GLY A 196 -5.74 14.28 -8.32
C GLY A 196 -4.37 13.60 -8.18
N CYS A 197 -4.07 12.58 -9.00
CA CYS A 197 -2.76 11.94 -9.01
C CYS A 197 -1.66 12.89 -9.48
N VAL A 198 -1.90 13.69 -10.52
CA VAL A 198 -0.94 14.69 -11.00
C VAL A 198 -0.67 15.72 -9.91
N PHE A 199 -1.72 16.23 -9.25
CA PHE A 199 -1.56 17.15 -8.12
C PHE A 199 -0.74 16.53 -6.98
N LEU A 200 -1.02 15.28 -6.60
CA LEU A 200 -0.31 14.58 -5.53
C LEU A 200 1.12 14.16 -5.87
N VAL A 201 1.50 14.15 -7.15
CA VAL A 201 2.91 13.99 -7.57
C VAL A 201 3.61 15.33 -7.58
N VAL A 202 2.96 16.39 -8.08
CA VAL A 202 3.54 17.72 -8.23
C VAL A 202 3.74 18.43 -6.89
N VAL A 203 2.79 18.31 -5.95
CA VAL A 203 2.90 18.94 -4.63
C VAL A 203 4.14 18.50 -3.85
N PRO A 204 4.42 17.20 -3.65
CA PRO A 204 5.64 16.78 -2.96
C PRO A 204 6.93 17.07 -3.75
N LEU A 205 6.88 17.16 -5.08
CA LEU A 205 8.01 17.61 -5.91
C LEU A 205 8.33 19.09 -5.76
N ILE A 206 7.33 19.93 -5.44
CA ILE A 206 7.50 21.37 -5.21
C ILE A 206 7.73 21.68 -3.72
N GLY A 207 7.20 20.82 -2.83
CA GLY A 207 7.25 20.98 -1.38
C GLY A 207 8.58 20.63 -0.73
N GLU A 208 9.48 19.96 -1.45
CA GLU A 208 10.86 19.67 -1.01
C GLU A 208 11.85 20.18 -2.07
N PRO A 209 12.60 21.28 -1.81
CA PRO A 209 13.99 21.37 -2.24
C PRO A 209 14.90 20.44 -1.41
#